data_AF-A0A4Q9PQC2-F1
#
_entry.id   AF-A0A4Q9PQC2-F1
#
_cell.length_a   1.000
_cell.length_b   1.000
_cell.length_c   1.000
_cell.angle_alpha   90.00
_cell.angle_beta   90.00
_cell.angle_gamma   90.00
#
_symmetry.space_group_name_H-M   'P 1'
#
loop_
_entity.id
_entity.type
_entity.pdbx_description
1 polymer ?
#
loop_
_entity_poly.entity_id
_entity_poly.type
_entity_poly.pdbx_seq_one_letter_code
_entity_poly.pdbx_strand_id
1 'polypeptide(L)'
;MPYAALKDTNVTSSNAVREILSDLLKRGIVNHELPSTPRHRDDHLYDDIIEEVADIFAAAGDDKIFVERFSRTGCDLAQITYGHTSTEHQHYIALYTVCLLYADDLGIRHLDALTQFSRRFSTGEKQLNPVLDKLTELMRQAYDLWPQVGADAIVSGTLEAVSAMYIECTSGDMKITPQATLWPNYFRNRSG
;
A
#
# COMPACT_ATOMS: atom_id res chain seq x y z
N MET A 1 33.99 -28.19 5.65
CA MET A 1 34.12 -26.73 5.81
C MET A 1 32.80 -26.07 5.46
N PRO A 2 32.11 -25.35 6.39
CA PRO A 2 31.16 -24.34 5.88
C PRO A 2 30.88 -23.08 6.71
N TYR A 3 31.50 -22.80 7.88
CA TYR A 3 31.04 -21.65 8.69
C TYR A 3 31.63 -20.29 8.28
N ALA A 4 32.83 -20.25 7.67
CA ALA A 4 33.49 -19.01 7.27
C ALA A 4 32.93 -18.43 5.95
N ALA A 5 32.71 -19.29 4.95
CA ALA A 5 32.21 -18.88 3.62
C ALA A 5 30.80 -18.25 3.66
N LEU A 6 29.96 -18.66 4.60
CA LEU A 6 28.62 -18.09 4.83
C LEU A 6 28.66 -16.71 5.51
N LYS A 7 29.71 -16.40 6.28
CA LYS A 7 29.88 -15.06 6.88
C LYS A 7 30.39 -14.06 5.86
N ASP A 8 31.33 -14.46 5.01
CA ASP A 8 31.93 -13.57 4.00
C ASP A 8 30.93 -13.18 2.89
N THR A 9 30.04 -14.09 2.48
CA THR A 9 28.95 -13.78 1.53
C THR A 9 27.91 -12.82 2.13
N ASN A 10 27.56 -12.98 3.41
CA ASN A 10 26.63 -12.09 4.10
C ASN A 10 27.20 -10.69 4.31
N VAL A 11 28.48 -10.56 4.66
CA VAL A 11 29.16 -9.26 4.82
C VAL A 11 29.30 -8.54 3.47
N THR A 12 29.65 -9.27 2.41
CA THR A 12 29.76 -8.72 1.04
C THR A 12 28.40 -8.23 0.53
N SER A 13 27.33 -8.99 0.77
CA SER A 13 25.95 -8.59 0.44
C SER A 13 25.49 -7.36 1.23
N SER A 14 25.81 -7.29 2.54
CA SER A 14 25.48 -6.15 3.39
C SER A 14 26.16 -4.84 2.96
N ASN A 15 27.44 -4.92 2.56
CA ASN A 15 28.17 -3.76 2.05
C ASN A 15 27.61 -3.29 0.70
N ALA A 16 27.28 -4.21 -0.22
CA ALA A 16 26.67 -3.87 -1.50
C ALA A 16 25.30 -3.18 -1.32
N VAL A 17 24.44 -3.68 -0.42
CA VAL A 17 23.16 -3.02 -0.10
C VAL A 17 23.38 -1.61 0.44
N ARG A 18 24.35 -1.45 1.37
CA ARG A 18 24.68 -0.12 1.91
C ARG A 18 25.16 0.85 0.83
N GLU A 19 25.98 0.38 -0.10
CA GLU A 19 26.48 1.21 -1.21
C GLU A 19 25.33 1.65 -2.12
N ILE A 20 24.44 0.74 -2.50
CA ILE A 20 23.25 1.04 -3.32
C ILE A 20 22.34 2.06 -2.62
N LEU A 21 22.03 1.86 -1.34
CA LEU A 21 21.22 2.80 -0.57
C LEU A 21 21.89 4.17 -0.44
N SER A 22 23.21 4.20 -0.20
CA SER A 22 23.97 5.44 -0.10
C SER A 22 23.97 6.20 -1.42
N ASP A 23 24.13 5.51 -2.55
CA ASP A 23 24.05 6.10 -3.89
C ASP A 23 22.64 6.61 -4.20
N LEU A 24 21.59 5.84 -3.89
CA LEU A 24 20.19 6.25 -4.04
C LEU A 24 19.89 7.53 -3.26
N LEU A 25 20.27 7.57 -1.97
CA LEU A 25 20.05 8.74 -1.12
C LEU A 25 20.83 9.96 -1.62
N LYS A 26 22.08 9.77 -2.06
CA LYS A 26 22.86 10.84 -2.70
C LYS A 26 22.15 11.37 -3.94
N ARG A 27 21.63 10.51 -4.82
CA ARG A 27 20.93 10.98 -6.03
C ARG A 27 19.59 11.65 -5.72
N GLY A 28 18.86 11.14 -4.75
CA GLY A 28 17.50 11.61 -4.41
C GLY A 28 17.46 12.86 -3.54
N ILE A 29 18.42 13.05 -2.64
CA ILE A 29 18.41 14.14 -1.63
C ILE A 29 19.15 15.39 -2.11
N VAL A 30 19.97 15.31 -3.16
CA VAL A 30 20.85 16.41 -3.62
C VAL A 30 20.12 17.71 -4.00
N ASN A 31 18.79 17.70 -4.17
CA ASN A 31 18.02 18.90 -4.54
C ASN A 31 16.98 19.37 -3.50
N HIS A 32 16.87 18.73 -2.33
CA HIS A 32 15.97 19.18 -1.26
C HIS A 32 16.74 19.23 0.06
N GLU A 33 16.87 20.45 0.62
CA GLU A 33 17.22 20.58 2.03
C GLU A 33 16.16 19.81 2.83
N LEU A 34 16.58 18.74 3.50
CA LEU A 34 15.71 18.07 4.47
C LEU A 34 15.25 19.14 5.45
N PRO A 35 13.93 19.25 5.73
CA PRO A 35 13.44 20.21 6.71
C PRO A 35 14.26 20.09 7.99
N SER A 36 14.92 21.19 8.36
CA SER A 36 15.78 21.26 9.55
C SER A 36 14.97 21.12 10.84
N THR A 37 13.66 21.30 10.76
CA THR A 37 12.69 20.96 11.80
C THR A 37 11.96 19.67 11.42
N PRO A 38 11.96 18.64 12.31
CA PRO A 38 11.05 17.52 12.17
C PRO A 38 9.62 18.03 11.99
N ARG A 39 8.90 17.58 10.97
CA ARG A 39 7.45 17.80 10.95
C ARG A 39 6.90 17.17 12.23
N HIS A 40 6.18 17.96 13.01
CA HIS A 40 5.49 17.43 14.19
C HIS A 40 4.51 16.37 13.69
N ARG A 41 4.57 15.17 14.26
CA ARG A 41 3.55 14.14 14.02
C ARG A 41 2.21 14.75 14.41
N ASP A 42 1.25 14.78 13.49
CA ASP A 42 -0.10 15.21 13.85
C ASP A 42 -0.79 14.02 14.50
N ASP A 43 -0.78 13.99 15.85
CA ASP A 43 -1.36 12.91 16.63
C ASP A 43 -2.90 12.84 16.46
N HIS A 44 -3.56 13.96 16.10
CA HIS A 44 -5.00 13.98 15.85
C HIS A 44 -5.39 13.11 14.64
N LEU A 45 -4.60 13.17 13.56
CA LEU A 45 -4.83 12.31 12.40
C LEU A 45 -4.77 10.83 12.77
N TYR A 46 -3.87 10.42 13.67
CA TYR A 46 -3.78 9.01 14.07
C TYR A 46 -5.00 8.57 14.87
N ASP A 47 -5.42 9.40 15.83
CA ASP A 47 -6.58 9.10 16.67
C ASP A 47 -7.85 9.01 15.82
N ASP A 48 -8.05 9.97 14.89
CA ASP A 48 -9.20 10.01 13.98
C ASP A 48 -9.24 8.76 13.07
N ILE A 49 -8.10 8.37 12.49
CA ILE A 49 -8.02 7.20 11.60
C ILE A 49 -8.27 5.90 12.37
N ILE A 50 -7.70 5.75 13.57
CA ILE A 50 -7.92 4.56 14.41
C ILE A 50 -9.39 4.45 14.80
N GLU A 51 -10.02 5.55 15.21
CA GLU A 51 -11.44 5.57 15.56
C GLU A 51 -12.31 5.17 14.36
N GLU A 52 -12.05 5.74 13.18
CA GLU A 52 -12.88 5.51 11.99
C GLU A 52 -12.80 4.06 11.48
N VAL A 53 -11.64 3.41 11.56
CA VAL A 53 -11.46 2.05 11.03
C VAL A 53 -11.70 0.95 12.07
N ALA A 54 -11.75 1.28 13.37
CA ALA A 54 -11.87 0.28 14.44
C ALA A 54 -13.09 -0.63 14.26
N ASP A 55 -14.27 -0.06 14.04
CA ASP A 55 -15.51 -0.82 13.88
C ASP A 55 -15.50 -1.68 12.60
N ILE A 56 -14.93 -1.15 11.51
CA ILE A 56 -14.87 -1.82 10.22
C ILE A 56 -13.94 -3.03 10.28
N PHE A 57 -12.78 -2.89 10.93
CA PHE A 57 -11.83 -3.99 11.12
C PHE A 57 -12.35 -5.03 12.12
N ALA A 58 -13.01 -4.59 13.19
CA ALA A 58 -13.68 -5.51 14.11
C ALA A 58 -14.77 -6.33 13.39
N ALA A 59 -15.55 -5.69 12.51
CA ALA A 59 -16.55 -6.36 11.67
C ALA A 59 -15.93 -7.32 10.65
N ALA A 60 -14.69 -7.08 10.22
CA ALA A 60 -13.92 -8.00 9.39
C ALA A 60 -13.26 -9.15 10.18
N GLY A 61 -13.37 -9.13 11.52
CA GLY A 61 -12.81 -10.16 12.40
C GLY A 61 -11.33 -9.96 12.74
N ASP A 62 -10.79 -8.75 12.53
CA ASP A 62 -9.40 -8.41 12.82
C ASP A 62 -9.23 -7.80 14.23
N ASP A 63 -8.04 -7.94 14.79
CA ASP A 63 -7.73 -7.44 16.11
C ASP A 63 -7.23 -5.98 16.09
N LYS A 64 -7.15 -5.39 17.30
CA LYS A 64 -6.68 -4.01 17.48
C LYS A 64 -5.23 -3.81 17.06
N ILE A 65 -4.40 -4.86 17.08
CA ILE A 65 -2.99 -4.77 16.70
C ILE A 65 -2.88 -4.52 15.19
N PHE A 66 -3.70 -5.19 14.39
CA PHE A 66 -3.80 -4.91 12.96
C PHE A 66 -4.25 -3.47 12.68
N VAL A 67 -5.31 -3.02 13.37
CA VAL A 67 -5.81 -1.65 13.26
C VAL A 67 -4.71 -0.62 13.54
N GLU A 68 -4.00 -0.75 14.66
CA GLU A 68 -2.96 0.20 15.06
C GLU A 68 -1.77 0.22 14.08
N ARG A 69 -1.40 -0.94 13.52
CA ARG A 69 -0.26 -1.05 12.57
C ARG A 69 -0.57 -0.42 11.22
N PHE A 70 -1.73 -0.73 10.64
CA PHE A 70 -2.11 -0.16 9.36
C PHE A 70 -2.37 1.34 9.48
N SER A 71 -3.12 1.76 10.52
CA SER A 71 -3.40 3.18 10.78
C SER A 71 -2.11 3.98 10.90
N ARG A 72 -1.12 3.44 11.63
CA ARG A 72 0.18 4.08 11.75
C ARG A 72 0.86 4.26 10.39
N THR A 73 0.90 3.21 9.58
CA THR A 73 1.54 3.22 8.26
C THR A 73 0.84 4.19 7.31
N GLY A 74 -0.50 4.21 7.30
CA GLY A 74 -1.27 5.14 6.50
C GLY A 74 -1.02 6.60 6.86
N CYS A 75 -1.01 6.92 8.16
CA CYS A 75 -0.73 8.26 8.64
C CYS A 75 0.72 8.70 8.38
N ASP A 76 1.71 7.82 8.62
CA ASP A 76 3.11 8.10 8.30
C ASP A 76 3.27 8.38 6.79
N LEU A 77 2.63 7.59 5.92
CA LEU A 77 2.68 7.80 4.47
C LEU A 77 2.04 9.14 4.07
N ALA A 78 0.87 9.47 4.61
CA ALA A 78 0.18 10.72 4.34
C ALA A 78 1.02 11.94 4.77
N GLN A 79 1.56 11.94 5.99
CA GLN A 79 2.29 13.08 6.54
C GLN A 79 3.70 13.25 5.95
N ILE A 80 4.41 12.15 5.68
CA ILE A 80 5.78 12.20 5.16
C ILE A 80 5.76 12.51 3.68
N THR A 81 5.03 11.72 2.88
CA THR A 81 5.03 11.81 1.41
C THR A 81 4.12 12.95 0.92
N TYR A 82 2.98 13.15 1.58
CA TYR A 82 1.95 14.10 1.15
C TYR A 82 1.75 15.26 2.12
N GLY A 83 2.69 15.53 3.04
CA GLY A 83 2.53 16.64 3.99
C GLY A 83 2.50 18.06 3.38
N HIS A 84 2.51 18.17 2.05
CA HIS A 84 2.28 19.41 1.30
C HIS A 84 0.81 19.61 0.91
N THR A 85 -0.05 18.60 1.10
CA THR A 85 -1.49 18.66 0.81
C THR A 85 -2.29 19.11 2.03
N SER A 86 -3.58 19.43 1.86
CA SER A 86 -4.45 19.82 2.97
C SER A 86 -4.69 18.65 3.94
N THR A 87 -5.10 18.97 5.18
CA THR A 87 -5.48 17.96 6.18
C THR A 87 -6.53 16.99 5.65
N GLU A 88 -7.52 17.48 4.90
CA GLU A 88 -8.55 16.65 4.26
C GLU A 88 -7.96 15.63 3.27
N HIS A 89 -7.00 16.05 2.45
CA HIS A 89 -6.29 15.12 1.55
C HIS A 89 -5.46 14.10 2.35
N GLN A 90 -4.77 14.55 3.40
CA GLN A 90 -3.98 13.64 4.24
C GLN A 90 -4.85 12.61 4.96
N HIS A 91 -6.04 13.00 5.43
CA HIS A 91 -7.03 12.10 6.01
C HIS A 91 -7.49 11.04 5.01
N TYR A 92 -7.91 11.46 3.81
CA TYR A 92 -8.27 10.54 2.74
C TYR A 92 -7.12 9.59 2.42
N ILE A 93 -5.90 10.11 2.23
CA ILE A 93 -4.72 9.32 1.87
C ILE A 93 -4.41 8.29 2.95
N ALA A 94 -4.52 8.67 4.21
CA ALA A 94 -4.32 7.76 5.33
C ALA A 94 -5.34 6.62 5.31
N LEU A 95 -6.64 6.92 5.24
CA LEU A 95 -7.70 5.90 5.16
C LEU A 95 -7.55 4.98 3.94
N TYR A 96 -7.32 5.58 2.77
CA TYR A 96 -7.13 4.84 1.52
C TYR A 96 -5.94 3.88 1.63
N THR A 97 -4.84 4.35 2.20
CA THR A 97 -3.64 3.53 2.42
C THR A 97 -3.92 2.39 3.40
N VAL A 98 -4.62 2.65 4.51
CA VAL A 98 -5.02 1.63 5.48
C VAL A 98 -5.83 0.51 4.80
N CYS A 99 -6.85 0.88 4.04
CA CYS A 99 -7.70 -0.08 3.33
C CYS A 99 -6.94 -0.86 2.25
N LEU A 100 -6.01 -0.21 1.54
CA LEU A 100 -5.21 -0.87 0.50
C LEU A 100 -4.19 -1.84 1.07
N LEU A 101 -3.49 -1.47 2.15
CA LEU A 101 -2.58 -2.38 2.87
C LEU A 101 -3.32 -3.58 3.44
N TYR A 102 -4.54 -3.35 3.95
CA TYR A 102 -5.40 -4.44 4.38
C TYR A 102 -5.74 -5.39 3.23
N ALA A 103 -6.09 -4.86 2.05
CA ALA A 103 -6.38 -5.67 0.87
C ALA A 103 -5.17 -6.51 0.40
N ASP A 104 -3.95 -5.97 0.53
CA ASP A 104 -2.70 -6.67 0.22
C ASP A 104 -2.52 -7.93 1.11
N ASP A 105 -2.75 -7.78 2.42
CA ASP A 105 -2.69 -8.89 3.39
C ASP A 105 -3.92 -9.82 3.32
N LEU A 106 -5.01 -9.40 2.67
CA LEU A 106 -6.28 -10.12 2.64
C LEU A 106 -6.21 -11.41 1.83
N GLY A 107 -5.41 -11.45 0.76
CA GLY A 107 -5.41 -12.54 -0.21
C GLY A 107 -5.04 -13.91 0.35
N ILE A 108 -4.31 -13.94 1.48
CA ILE A 108 -3.99 -15.17 2.21
C ILE A 108 -5.23 -15.79 2.88
N ARG A 109 -6.21 -14.95 3.28
CA ARG A 109 -7.36 -15.37 4.10
C ARG A 109 -8.69 -15.35 3.34
N HIS A 110 -8.86 -14.43 2.39
CA HIS A 110 -10.13 -14.17 1.71
C HIS A 110 -9.93 -13.89 0.21
N LEU A 111 -9.43 -14.91 -0.50
CA LEU A 111 -9.15 -14.82 -1.94
C LEU A 111 -10.40 -14.50 -2.78
N ASP A 112 -11.57 -14.98 -2.34
CA ASP A 112 -12.87 -14.72 -2.98
C ASP A 112 -13.25 -13.23 -2.94
N ALA A 113 -12.91 -12.54 -1.85
CA ALA A 113 -13.10 -11.09 -1.73
C ALA A 113 -12.30 -10.32 -2.77
N LEU A 114 -11.03 -10.66 -2.97
CA LEU A 114 -10.19 -10.06 -4.03
C LEU A 114 -10.72 -10.40 -5.42
N THR A 115 -11.10 -11.66 -5.65
CA THR A 115 -11.61 -12.14 -6.96
C THR A 115 -12.87 -11.38 -7.40
N GLN A 116 -13.77 -11.10 -6.46
CA GLN A 116 -15.06 -10.46 -6.77
C GLN A 116 -15.01 -8.93 -6.73
N PHE A 117 -13.91 -8.33 -6.27
CA PHE A 117 -13.83 -6.90 -6.00
C PHE A 117 -14.25 -6.03 -7.19
N SER A 118 -13.58 -6.23 -8.34
CA SER A 118 -13.81 -5.42 -9.55
C SER A 118 -15.20 -5.61 -10.13
N ARG A 119 -15.75 -6.83 -10.09
CA ARG A 119 -17.13 -7.12 -10.52
C ARG A 119 -18.11 -6.34 -9.64
N ARG A 120 -18.00 -6.49 -8.32
CA ARG A 120 -18.91 -5.88 -7.34
C ARG A 120 -18.83 -4.36 -7.37
N PHE A 121 -17.64 -3.80 -7.52
CA PHE A 121 -17.43 -2.38 -7.73
C PHE A 121 -18.20 -1.89 -8.97
N SER A 122 -18.03 -2.57 -10.09
CA SER A 122 -18.65 -2.18 -11.38
C SER A 122 -20.18 -2.34 -11.39
N THR A 123 -20.73 -3.26 -10.60
CA THR A 123 -22.17 -3.50 -10.50
C THR A 123 -22.84 -2.76 -9.33
N GLY A 124 -22.07 -2.04 -8.51
CA GLY A 124 -22.58 -1.36 -7.32
C GLY A 124 -23.02 -2.30 -6.20
N GLU A 125 -22.61 -3.58 -6.24
CA GLU A 125 -22.84 -4.54 -5.17
C GLU A 125 -21.92 -4.23 -3.97
N LYS A 126 -22.39 -4.53 -2.75
CA LYS A 126 -21.51 -4.54 -1.57
C LYS A 126 -20.36 -5.53 -1.75
N GLN A 127 -19.19 -5.17 -1.25
CA GLN A 127 -18.03 -6.03 -1.18
C GLN A 127 -18.23 -7.17 -0.19
N LEU A 128 -17.38 -8.20 -0.30
CA LEU A 128 -17.42 -9.35 0.60
C LEU A 128 -16.74 -9.10 1.94
N ASN A 129 -16.03 -7.99 2.07
CA ASN A 129 -15.32 -7.60 3.28
C ASN A 129 -15.63 -6.12 3.59
N PRO A 130 -15.96 -5.76 4.84
CA PRO A 130 -16.29 -4.38 5.22
C PRO A 130 -15.19 -3.35 4.93
N VAL A 131 -13.91 -3.73 5.05
CA VAL A 131 -12.79 -2.85 4.73
C VAL A 131 -12.72 -2.57 3.22
N LEU A 132 -13.07 -3.56 2.39
CA LEU A 132 -13.18 -3.37 0.95
C LEU A 132 -14.39 -2.51 0.58
N ASP A 133 -15.49 -2.58 1.34
CA ASP A 133 -16.62 -1.64 1.16
C ASP A 133 -16.14 -0.19 1.34
N LYS A 134 -15.39 0.07 2.43
CA LYS A 134 -14.78 1.38 2.68
C LYS A 134 -13.80 1.79 1.58
N LEU A 135 -13.00 0.87 1.06
CA LEU A 135 -12.12 1.15 -0.09
C LEU A 135 -12.92 1.61 -1.32
N THR A 136 -14.04 0.96 -1.64
CA THR A 136 -14.89 1.40 -2.77
C THR A 136 -15.59 2.73 -2.52
N GLU A 137 -15.90 3.06 -1.26
CA GLU A 137 -16.43 4.36 -0.89
C GLU A 137 -15.40 5.46 -1.15
N LEU A 138 -14.16 5.25 -0.69
CA LEU A 138 -13.04 6.17 -0.92
C LEU A 138 -12.79 6.35 -2.42
N MET A 139 -12.75 5.28 -3.21
CA MET A 139 -12.63 5.35 -4.67
C MET A 139 -13.70 6.25 -5.32
N ARG A 140 -14.92 6.31 -4.77
CA ARG A 140 -15.98 7.22 -5.25
C ARG A 140 -15.77 8.65 -4.74
N GLN A 141 -15.32 8.82 -3.50
CA GLN A 141 -15.00 10.12 -2.90
C GLN A 141 -13.75 10.77 -3.51
N ALA A 142 -12.91 10.02 -4.23
CA ALA A 142 -11.75 10.57 -4.92
C ALA A 142 -12.10 11.76 -5.84
N TYR A 143 -13.30 11.75 -6.45
CA TYR A 143 -13.76 12.83 -7.33
C TYR A 143 -14.11 14.13 -6.59
N ASP A 144 -14.26 14.09 -5.27
CA ASP A 144 -14.51 15.28 -4.45
C ASP A 144 -13.20 16.03 -4.13
N LEU A 145 -12.06 15.32 -4.12
CA LEU A 145 -10.75 15.85 -3.72
C LEU A 145 -9.79 16.07 -4.89
N TRP A 146 -9.88 15.25 -5.95
CA TRP A 146 -8.99 15.35 -7.11
C TRP A 146 -9.75 15.76 -8.38
N PRO A 147 -9.08 16.48 -9.31
CA PRO A 147 -9.58 16.62 -10.66
C PRO A 147 -9.86 15.26 -11.29
N GLN A 148 -10.79 15.20 -12.25
CA GLN A 148 -11.25 13.97 -12.88
C GLN A 148 -10.10 13.01 -13.25
N VAL A 149 -9.05 13.49 -13.92
CA VAL A 149 -7.92 12.64 -14.33
C VAL A 149 -7.19 12.02 -13.14
N GLY A 150 -7.08 12.74 -12.01
CA GLY A 150 -6.47 12.23 -10.79
C GLY A 150 -7.34 11.18 -10.10
N ALA A 151 -8.66 11.44 -10.02
CA ALA A 151 -9.62 10.48 -9.48
C ALA A 151 -9.71 9.21 -10.34
N ASP A 152 -9.75 9.36 -11.67
CA ASP A 152 -9.70 8.26 -12.64
C ASP A 152 -8.47 7.39 -12.40
N ALA A 153 -7.29 8.02 -12.20
CA ALA A 153 -6.04 7.31 -11.94
C ALA A 153 -6.06 6.53 -10.61
N ILE A 154 -6.63 7.11 -9.55
CA ILE A 154 -6.83 6.41 -8.27
C ILE A 154 -7.71 5.18 -8.50
N VAL A 155 -8.89 5.35 -9.12
CA VAL A 155 -9.84 4.26 -9.36
C VAL A 155 -9.24 3.15 -10.22
N SER A 156 -8.63 3.49 -11.35
CA SER A 156 -8.01 2.49 -12.24
C SER A 156 -6.84 1.79 -11.57
N GLY A 157 -5.99 2.53 -10.86
CA GLY A 157 -4.85 1.99 -10.13
C GLY A 157 -5.28 1.01 -9.04
N THR A 158 -6.32 1.33 -8.25
CA THR A 158 -6.85 0.40 -7.25
C THR A 158 -7.35 -0.90 -7.86
N LEU A 159 -8.09 -0.82 -8.98
CA LEU A 159 -8.61 -2.01 -9.66
C LEU A 159 -7.50 -2.90 -10.22
N GLU A 160 -6.43 -2.30 -10.75
CA GLU A 160 -5.24 -3.02 -11.20
C GLU A 160 -4.50 -3.67 -10.03
N ALA A 161 -4.32 -2.95 -8.93
CA ALA A 161 -3.65 -3.44 -7.72
C ALA A 161 -4.37 -4.64 -7.11
N VAL A 162 -5.69 -4.55 -6.88
CA VAL A 162 -6.47 -5.67 -6.31
C VAL A 162 -6.44 -6.89 -7.24
N SER A 163 -6.47 -6.68 -8.55
CA SER A 163 -6.34 -7.76 -9.53
C SER A 163 -4.94 -8.40 -9.48
N ALA A 164 -3.89 -7.60 -9.28
CA ALA A 164 -2.53 -8.08 -9.12
C ALA A 164 -2.36 -8.88 -7.82
N MET A 165 -2.89 -8.41 -6.69
CA MET A 165 -2.89 -9.12 -5.41
C MET A 165 -3.52 -10.52 -5.52
N TYR A 166 -4.62 -10.65 -6.26
CA TYR A 166 -5.21 -11.96 -6.56
C TYR A 166 -4.24 -12.87 -7.35
N ILE A 167 -3.54 -12.31 -8.35
CA ILE A 167 -2.54 -13.06 -9.11
C ILE A 167 -1.36 -13.46 -8.21
N GLU A 168 -0.89 -12.59 -7.30
CA GLU A 168 0.17 -12.93 -6.33
C GLU A 168 -0.21 -14.16 -5.51
N CYS A 169 -1.45 -14.18 -5.00
CA CYS A 169 -1.95 -15.27 -4.17
C CYS A 169 -2.18 -16.58 -4.94
N THR A 170 -2.33 -16.55 -6.27
CA THR A 170 -2.69 -17.72 -7.09
C THR A 170 -1.58 -18.20 -8.01
N SER A 171 -0.48 -17.47 -8.12
CA SER A 171 0.61 -17.76 -9.07
C SER A 171 1.91 -18.26 -8.44
N GLY A 172 1.90 -18.64 -7.16
CA GLY A 172 3.11 -19.12 -6.46
C GLY A 172 3.85 -20.28 -7.17
N ASP A 173 3.12 -21.16 -7.83
CA ASP A 173 3.68 -22.29 -8.59
C ASP A 173 3.72 -22.05 -10.13
N MET A 174 3.42 -20.83 -10.57
CA MET A 174 3.37 -20.50 -11.99
C MET A 174 4.76 -20.51 -12.62
N LYS A 175 4.95 -21.36 -13.63
CA LYS A 175 6.18 -21.37 -14.43
C LYS A 175 6.18 -20.23 -15.42
N ILE A 176 6.96 -19.19 -15.14
CA ILE A 176 7.21 -18.10 -16.08
C ILE A 176 8.21 -18.57 -17.13
N THR A 177 7.85 -18.46 -18.41
CA THR A 177 8.76 -18.82 -19.50
C THR A 177 9.96 -17.87 -19.54
N PRO A 178 11.19 -18.33 -19.82
CA PRO A 178 12.37 -17.45 -19.85
C PRO A 178 12.26 -16.28 -20.85
N GLN A 179 11.41 -16.40 -21.87
CA GLN A 179 11.16 -15.36 -22.87
C GLN A 179 10.23 -14.24 -22.37
N ALA A 180 9.55 -14.41 -21.24
CA ALA A 180 8.70 -13.40 -20.63
C ALA A 180 9.54 -12.37 -19.84
N THR A 181 10.52 -11.76 -20.50
CA THR A 181 11.50 -10.86 -19.88
C THR A 181 10.89 -9.61 -19.27
N LEU A 182 9.68 -9.22 -19.72
CA LEU A 182 8.94 -8.08 -19.20
C LEU A 182 8.00 -8.43 -18.04
N TRP A 183 7.85 -9.71 -17.70
CA TRP A 183 6.92 -10.15 -16.65
C TRP A 183 7.14 -9.42 -15.32
N PRO A 184 8.38 -9.28 -14.79
CA PRO A 184 8.60 -8.58 -13.52
C PRO A 184 8.14 -7.12 -13.55
N ASN A 185 8.43 -6.39 -14.63
CA ASN A 185 8.04 -4.98 -14.76
C ASN A 185 6.53 -4.83 -15.00
N TYR A 186 5.96 -5.67 -15.85
CA TYR A 186 4.53 -5.73 -16.10
C TYR A 186 3.76 -5.93 -14.80
N PHE A 187 4.24 -6.85 -13.96
CA PHE A 187 3.59 -7.19 -12.72
C PHE A 187 3.77 -6.12 -11.65
N ARG A 188 5.00 -5.61 -11.48
CA ARG A 188 5.31 -4.55 -10.51
C ARG A 188 4.55 -3.26 -10.79
N ASN A 189 4.31 -2.93 -12.07
CA ASN A 189 3.52 -1.75 -12.43
C ASN A 189 2.04 -1.87 -12.05
N ARG A 190 1.53 -3.08 -11.81
CA ARG A 190 0.14 -3.30 -11.40
C ARG A 190 -0.02 -3.41 -9.89
N SER A 191 0.93 -4.04 -9.19
CA SER A 191 0.92 -4.14 -7.72
C SER A 191 1.59 -2.97 -7.00
N GLY A 192 1.97 -1.91 -7.73
CA GLY A 192 2.82 -0.83 -7.25
C GLY A 192 2.14 0.52 -7.16
#